data_AF-A0A7S1WI08-F1
#
_entry.id   AF-A0A7S1WI08-F1
#
_cell.length_a   1.000
_cell.length_b   1.000
_cell.length_c   1.000
_cell.angle_alpha   90.00
_cell.angle_beta   90.00
_cell.angle_gamma   90.00
#
_symmetry.space_group_name_H-M   'P 1'
#
loop_
_entity.id
_entity.type
_entity.pdbx_description
1 polymer ?
#
loop_
_entity_poly.entity_id
_entity_poly.type
_entity_poly.pdbx_seq_one_letter_code
_entity_poly.pdbx_strand_id
1 'polypeptide(L)'
;MERVVGHIKKGAGLVDAFERGSVPLPSKRVRSLPVPHGPGSVHLLYTDLEPDDLLAVSCELQLSAAAPPVILFTASMNDKDQGGIFAKKLAMSTAALGAEFAEQLLVVAGKGLPEPPQPFGSSRGVEQAAERALTRAAETGLQLEVLILAPGRGNMEALLAALKARPEWPTVAKRTRVRMYTGSFNIRGSTEKDIAAISEMAQADGNPLQDIAHFIWTRNDESPELRDLPSIAPRLSAELETHNPYFQAAWTIFGLEFNKHLVMPNHRKLWAEGYSRETLPQEEKEVFDAAEACFNAGDVRSYCKAIAEHESLLAKVVKYKRSTLSHLATDTLDGPLCDCLVFLSAYAEQHTPALLTFEKTGIWSVDFNKGFTGIVKEGQLCPA
;
A
#
# COMPACT_ATOMS: atom_id res chain seq x y z
N MET A 1 9.20 11.46 -16.65
CA MET A 1 8.76 10.21 -16.02
C MET A 1 8.26 9.17 -17.03
N GLU A 2 7.41 9.52 -17.99
CA GLU A 2 6.92 8.57 -19.00
C GLU A 2 8.02 7.80 -19.76
N ARG A 3 9.14 8.46 -20.09
CA ARG A 3 10.31 7.79 -20.68
C ARG A 3 10.87 6.67 -19.80
N VAL A 4 10.99 6.91 -18.49
CA VAL A 4 11.44 5.92 -17.50
C VAL A 4 10.49 4.72 -17.49
N VAL A 5 9.19 4.97 -17.39
CA VAL A 5 8.15 3.92 -17.46
C VAL A 5 8.26 3.13 -18.77
N GLY A 6 8.50 3.82 -19.89
CA GLY A 6 8.72 3.20 -21.20
C GLY A 6 9.96 2.30 -21.25
N HIS A 7 11.04 2.65 -20.56
CA HIS A 7 12.24 1.82 -20.44
C HIS A 7 12.01 0.60 -19.54
N ILE A 8 11.33 0.76 -18.41
CA ILE A 8 10.94 -0.35 -17.52
C ILE A 8 10.06 -1.36 -18.27
N LYS A 9 9.07 -0.87 -19.05
CA LYS A 9 8.22 -1.70 -19.91
C LYS A 9 9.01 -2.50 -20.95
N LYS A 10 10.20 -2.02 -21.34
CA LYS A 10 11.12 -2.68 -22.29
C LYS A 10 12.15 -3.57 -21.60
N GLY A 11 12.06 -3.76 -20.29
CA GLY A 11 12.95 -4.63 -19.51
C GLY A 11 14.27 -3.97 -19.07
N ALA A 12 14.39 -2.65 -19.11
CA ALA A 12 15.53 -1.97 -18.48
C ALA A 12 15.45 -2.13 -16.95
N GLY A 13 16.55 -2.41 -16.27
CA GLY A 13 16.60 -2.40 -14.80
C GLY A 13 16.26 -1.02 -14.23
N LEU A 14 15.89 -0.92 -12.94
CA LEU A 14 15.38 0.33 -12.36
C LEU A 14 16.36 1.49 -12.50
N VAL A 15 17.62 1.32 -12.06
CA VAL A 15 18.63 2.37 -12.13
C VAL A 15 18.91 2.77 -13.59
N ASP A 16 19.13 1.80 -14.47
CA ASP A 16 19.35 2.02 -15.91
C ASP A 16 18.17 2.75 -16.59
N ALA A 17 16.93 2.43 -16.22
CA ALA A 17 15.74 3.10 -16.76
C ALA A 17 15.69 4.59 -16.38
N PHE A 18 16.12 4.93 -15.17
CA PHE A 18 16.21 6.32 -14.70
C PHE A 18 17.35 7.08 -15.37
N GLU A 19 18.54 6.47 -15.49
CA GLU A 19 19.69 7.03 -16.22
C GLU A 19 19.32 7.35 -17.68
N ARG A 20 18.73 6.38 -18.40
CA ARG A 20 18.26 6.56 -19.78
C ARG A 20 17.13 7.57 -19.90
N GLY A 21 16.26 7.63 -18.91
CA GLY A 21 15.19 8.63 -18.83
C GLY A 21 15.67 10.05 -18.54
N SER A 22 16.97 10.19 -18.20
CA SER A 22 17.59 11.41 -17.67
C SER A 22 16.85 11.94 -16.44
N VAL A 23 16.38 11.03 -15.58
CA VAL A 23 15.73 11.35 -14.31
C VAL A 23 16.73 11.04 -13.19
N PRO A 24 17.26 12.05 -12.48
CA PRO A 24 18.16 11.81 -11.38
C PRO A 24 17.41 11.09 -10.25
N LEU A 25 18.03 10.05 -9.70
CA LEU A 25 17.55 9.42 -8.49
C LEU A 25 18.08 10.17 -7.26
N PRO A 26 17.29 10.26 -6.17
CA PRO A 26 17.80 10.70 -4.88
C PRO A 26 19.05 9.88 -4.51
N SER A 27 20.21 10.55 -4.48
CA SER A 27 21.51 9.90 -4.24
C SER A 27 21.84 9.74 -2.75
N LYS A 28 21.01 10.30 -1.87
CA LYS A 28 21.16 10.25 -0.41
C LYS A 28 19.80 9.94 0.18
N ARG A 29 19.76 9.07 1.20
CA ARG A 29 18.63 9.04 2.14
C ARG A 29 18.30 10.48 2.50
N VAL A 30 17.04 10.89 2.32
CA VAL A 30 16.56 12.16 2.87
C VAL A 30 17.00 12.14 4.33
N ARG A 31 17.92 13.04 4.71
CA ARG A 31 18.50 13.05 6.06
C ARG A 31 17.33 13.11 7.04
N SER A 32 17.25 12.10 7.89
CA SER A 32 16.17 11.96 8.86
C SER A 32 16.07 13.24 9.69
N LEU A 33 14.84 13.64 10.00
CA LEU A 33 14.62 14.43 11.20
C LEU A 33 15.23 13.64 12.37
N PRO A 34 15.87 14.28 13.36
CA PRO A 34 16.40 13.60 14.52
C PRO A 34 15.22 13.06 15.34
N VAL A 35 14.76 11.86 15.00
CA VAL A 35 13.76 11.12 15.78
C VAL A 35 14.54 10.27 16.79
N PRO A 36 14.20 10.30 18.09
CA PRO A 36 14.86 9.46 19.09
C PRO A 36 14.64 7.99 18.72
N HIS A 37 15.66 7.35 18.17
CA HIS A 37 15.54 5.97 17.75
C HIS A 37 15.53 5.07 18.99
N GLY A 38 14.48 4.26 19.13
CA GLY A 38 14.49 3.11 20.04
C GLY A 38 15.58 2.10 19.65
N PRO A 39 15.73 0.99 20.40
CA PRO A 39 16.59 -0.11 19.96
C PRO A 39 16.11 -0.53 18.56
N GLY A 40 16.97 -0.37 17.55
CA GLY A 40 16.56 -0.53 16.17
C GLY A 40 16.05 -1.93 15.84
N SER A 41 15.40 -2.08 14.70
CA SER A 41 14.84 -3.35 14.21
C SER A 41 15.22 -3.60 12.76
N VAL A 42 15.22 -4.86 12.35
CA VAL A 42 15.31 -5.27 10.95
C VAL A 42 13.91 -5.40 10.41
N HIS A 43 13.62 -4.69 9.32
CA HIS A 43 12.27 -4.63 8.78
C HIS A 43 12.17 -5.44 7.49
N LEU A 44 11.15 -6.30 7.42
CA LEU A 44 10.73 -7.02 6.23
C LEU A 44 9.33 -6.53 5.85
N LEU A 45 9.22 -5.81 4.74
CA LEU A 45 7.96 -5.23 4.28
C LEU A 45 7.40 -6.09 3.15
N TYR A 46 6.14 -6.45 3.28
CA TYR A 46 5.37 -7.11 2.23
C TYR A 46 4.29 -6.15 1.73
N THR A 47 4.35 -5.79 0.44
CA THR A 47 3.62 -4.64 -0.13
C THR A 47 3.20 -4.93 -1.56
N ASP A 48 2.17 -4.25 -2.06
CA ASP A 48 1.81 -4.22 -3.49
C ASP A 48 2.13 -2.86 -4.15
N LEU A 49 2.95 -2.05 -3.48
CA LEU A 49 3.49 -0.75 -3.91
C LEU A 49 2.41 0.23 -4.39
N GLU A 50 1.23 0.19 -3.78
CA GLU A 50 0.24 1.26 -3.95
C GLU A 50 0.78 2.56 -3.33
N PRO A 51 0.26 3.75 -3.70
CA PRO A 51 0.86 5.01 -3.26
C PRO A 51 0.94 5.21 -1.75
N ASP A 52 -0.03 4.69 -1.00
CA ASP A 52 -0.05 4.71 0.47
C ASP A 52 0.99 3.77 1.08
N ASP A 53 1.24 2.61 0.48
CA ASP A 53 2.38 1.75 0.84
C ASP A 53 3.71 2.51 0.68
N LEU A 54 3.87 3.30 -0.39
CA LEU A 54 5.11 4.04 -0.61
C LEU A 54 5.32 5.14 0.41
N LEU A 55 4.26 5.83 0.80
CA LEU A 55 4.33 6.79 1.88
C LEU A 55 4.73 6.06 3.18
N ALA A 56 4.09 4.94 3.51
CA ALA A 56 4.42 4.12 4.67
C ALA A 56 5.89 3.66 4.66
N VAL A 57 6.38 3.14 3.53
CA VAL A 57 7.78 2.71 3.35
C VAL A 57 8.73 3.90 3.45
N SER A 58 8.36 5.07 2.90
CA SER A 58 9.20 6.29 2.97
C SER A 58 9.36 6.79 4.40
N CYS A 59 8.27 6.75 5.17
CA CYS A 59 8.24 7.09 6.57
C CYS A 59 9.06 6.07 7.39
N GLU A 60 8.95 4.78 7.06
CA GLU A 60 9.76 3.72 7.68
C GLU A 60 11.25 3.90 7.42
N LEU A 61 11.64 4.19 6.17
CA LEU A 61 13.03 4.48 5.80
C LEU A 61 13.62 5.67 6.55
N GLN A 62 12.78 6.63 6.96
CA GLN A 62 13.20 7.78 7.76
C GLN A 62 13.30 7.48 9.26
N LEU A 63 12.46 6.59 9.79
CA LEU A 63 12.47 6.22 11.22
C LEU A 63 13.41 5.07 11.56
N SER A 64 13.66 4.15 10.63
CA SER A 64 14.52 2.98 10.86
C SER A 64 16.00 3.38 10.85
N ALA A 65 16.59 3.48 12.03
CA ALA A 65 18.00 3.85 12.20
C ALA A 65 18.99 2.71 12.05
N ALA A 66 18.56 1.44 12.04
CA ALA A 66 19.49 0.32 12.09
C ALA A 66 19.96 -0.13 10.71
N ALA A 67 19.04 -0.25 9.75
CA ALA A 67 19.32 -0.81 8.44
C ALA A 67 18.23 -0.46 7.43
N PRO A 68 18.53 -0.48 6.11
CA PRO A 68 17.48 -0.41 5.09
C PRO A 68 16.48 -1.58 5.24
N PRO A 69 15.18 -1.39 5.04
CA PRO A 69 14.22 -2.49 5.00
C PRO A 69 14.48 -3.44 3.83
N VAL A 70 14.17 -4.73 4.02
CA VAL A 70 14.00 -5.68 2.92
C VAL A 70 12.56 -5.56 2.41
N ILE A 71 12.37 -5.42 1.10
CA ILE A 71 11.06 -5.10 0.54
C ILE A 71 10.66 -6.18 -0.45
N LEU A 72 9.56 -6.87 -0.14
CA LEU A 72 8.97 -7.91 -0.97
C LEU A 72 7.69 -7.37 -1.62
N PHE A 73 7.78 -7.05 -2.90
CA PHE A 73 6.66 -6.57 -3.71
C PHE A 73 5.94 -7.75 -4.37
N THR A 74 4.65 -7.90 -4.05
CA THR A 74 3.76 -8.86 -4.69
C THR A 74 3.04 -8.25 -5.88
N ALA A 75 3.39 -8.70 -7.08
CA ALA A 75 2.76 -8.23 -8.31
C ALA A 75 1.57 -9.13 -8.68
N SER A 76 0.46 -8.50 -9.04
CA SER A 76 -0.78 -9.14 -9.50
C SER A 76 -0.99 -8.86 -10.99
N MET A 77 -0.18 -9.50 -11.84
CA MET A 77 -0.16 -9.26 -13.29
C MET A 77 -1.49 -9.51 -14.00
N ASN A 78 -2.40 -10.30 -13.42
CA ASN A 78 -3.72 -10.60 -14.01
C ASN A 78 -4.80 -9.55 -13.73
N ASP A 79 -4.67 -8.73 -12.68
CA ASP A 79 -5.76 -7.84 -12.26
C ASP A 79 -5.27 -6.40 -12.19
N LYS A 80 -4.47 -6.09 -11.17
CA LYS A 80 -4.06 -4.73 -10.84
C LYS A 80 -2.93 -4.21 -11.72
N ASP A 81 -2.04 -5.09 -12.17
CA ASP A 81 -0.76 -4.69 -12.75
C ASP A 81 -0.70 -4.77 -14.28
N GLN A 82 -1.86 -4.85 -14.94
CA GLN A 82 -1.97 -4.80 -16.40
C GLN A 82 -1.67 -3.40 -16.97
N GLY A 83 -1.50 -3.29 -18.29
CA GLY A 83 -1.46 -2.00 -19.01
C GLY A 83 -0.23 -1.11 -18.73
N GLY A 84 0.64 -1.52 -17.80
CA GLY A 84 1.81 -0.75 -17.37
C GLY A 84 1.70 -0.15 -15.98
N ILE A 85 0.68 -0.50 -15.21
CA ILE A 85 0.59 -0.15 -13.79
C ILE A 85 1.83 -0.67 -13.04
N PHE A 86 2.25 -1.92 -13.29
CA PHE A 86 3.48 -2.50 -12.76
C PHE A 86 4.70 -1.57 -12.91
N ALA A 87 4.97 -1.14 -14.14
CA ALA A 87 6.11 -0.28 -14.45
C ALA A 87 6.01 1.11 -13.81
N LYS A 88 4.78 1.63 -13.62
CA LYS A 88 4.54 2.90 -12.94
C LYS A 88 4.77 2.77 -11.44
N LYS A 89 4.31 1.70 -10.80
CA LYS A 89 4.59 1.42 -9.38
C LYS A 89 6.10 1.41 -9.15
N LEU A 90 6.83 0.63 -9.94
CA LEU A 90 8.30 0.58 -9.87
C LEU A 90 8.97 1.96 -10.07
N ALA A 91 8.55 2.73 -11.07
CA ALA A 91 9.06 4.09 -11.28
C ALA A 91 8.73 5.02 -10.11
N MET A 92 7.48 4.99 -9.63
CA MET A 92 6.99 5.81 -8.52
C MET A 92 7.77 5.51 -7.24
N SER A 93 7.92 4.24 -6.87
CA SER A 93 8.68 3.82 -5.69
C SER A 93 10.16 4.19 -5.78
N THR A 94 10.78 3.97 -6.94
CA THR A 94 12.22 4.30 -7.11
C THR A 94 12.44 5.81 -7.09
N ALA A 95 11.53 6.61 -7.67
CA ALA A 95 11.60 8.07 -7.59
C ALA A 95 11.40 8.58 -6.16
N ALA A 96 10.50 7.95 -5.39
CA ALA A 96 10.26 8.31 -4.00
C ALA A 96 11.43 7.96 -3.08
N LEU A 97 11.97 6.74 -3.23
CA LEU A 97 12.83 6.11 -2.23
C LEU A 97 14.31 6.00 -2.65
N GLY A 98 14.62 6.26 -3.92
CA GLY A 98 15.99 6.31 -4.45
C GLY A 98 16.55 4.96 -4.89
N ALA A 99 17.83 4.97 -5.29
CA ALA A 99 18.50 3.79 -5.84
C ALA A 99 18.70 2.67 -4.81
N GLU A 100 18.95 3.02 -3.55
CA GLU A 100 19.11 2.04 -2.45
C GLU A 100 17.85 1.19 -2.29
N PHE A 101 16.66 1.80 -2.41
CA PHE A 101 15.39 1.05 -2.42
C PHE A 101 15.33 0.04 -3.56
N ALA A 102 15.73 0.43 -4.77
CA ALA A 102 15.72 -0.47 -5.93
C ALA A 102 16.59 -1.72 -5.74
N GLU A 103 17.66 -1.63 -4.94
CA GLU A 103 18.52 -2.77 -4.60
C GLU A 103 17.90 -3.70 -3.55
N GLN A 104 17.09 -3.15 -2.64
CA GLN A 104 16.38 -3.92 -1.60
C GLN A 104 15.09 -4.56 -2.11
N LEU A 105 14.54 -4.06 -3.21
CA LEU A 105 13.28 -4.52 -3.78
C LEU A 105 13.42 -5.90 -4.41
N LEU A 106 12.58 -6.83 -3.95
CA LEU A 106 12.42 -8.16 -4.49
C LEU A 106 10.98 -8.30 -5.00
N VAL A 107 10.80 -8.70 -6.25
CA VAL A 107 9.47 -8.78 -6.88
C VAL A 107 9.08 -10.22 -7.13
N VAL A 108 7.88 -10.58 -6.68
CA VAL A 108 7.31 -11.93 -6.78
C VAL A 108 5.90 -11.87 -7.34
N ALA A 109 5.48 -12.92 -8.04
CA ALA A 109 4.06 -13.11 -8.35
C ALA A 109 3.30 -13.63 -7.12
N GLY A 110 1.99 -13.38 -7.08
CA GLY A 110 1.11 -14.20 -6.25
C GLY A 110 1.07 -15.66 -6.73
N LYS A 111 0.82 -16.60 -5.82
CA LYS A 111 0.73 -18.03 -6.13
C LYS A 111 -0.30 -18.29 -7.24
N GLY A 112 0.16 -18.91 -8.33
CA GLY A 112 -0.67 -19.23 -9.49
C GLY A 112 -0.97 -18.03 -10.41
N LEU A 113 -0.35 -16.88 -10.19
CA LEU A 113 -0.41 -15.73 -11.09
C LEU A 113 0.80 -15.73 -12.03
N PRO A 114 0.72 -15.03 -13.20
CA PRO A 114 1.86 -14.91 -14.10
C PRO A 114 3.03 -14.20 -13.42
N GLU A 115 4.22 -14.69 -13.72
CA GLU A 115 5.47 -14.08 -13.25
C GLU A 115 5.62 -12.63 -13.77
N PRO A 116 6.20 -11.73 -12.96
CA PRO A 116 6.56 -10.40 -13.42
C PRO A 116 7.62 -10.49 -14.53
N PRO A 117 7.66 -9.52 -15.47
CA PRO A 117 8.65 -9.52 -16.54
C PRO A 117 10.08 -9.44 -15.98
N GLN A 118 11.02 -10.12 -16.64
CA GLN A 118 12.44 -9.95 -16.38
C GLN A 118 12.88 -8.50 -16.70
N PRO A 119 13.86 -7.94 -15.95
CA PRO A 119 14.67 -8.58 -14.91
C PRO A 119 14.05 -8.54 -13.50
N PHE A 120 12.79 -8.12 -13.37
CA PHE A 120 12.20 -7.81 -12.05
C PHE A 120 11.68 -9.04 -11.31
N GLY A 121 11.01 -9.94 -12.02
CA GLY A 121 10.43 -11.15 -11.42
C GLY A 121 11.49 -12.18 -11.04
N SER A 122 11.39 -12.73 -9.83
CA SER A 122 12.18 -13.88 -9.41
C SER A 122 11.29 -14.88 -8.70
N SER A 123 11.26 -16.13 -9.19
CA SER A 123 10.63 -17.25 -8.48
C SER A 123 11.28 -17.54 -7.13
N ARG A 124 12.45 -16.93 -6.85
CA ARG A 124 13.19 -17.03 -5.58
C ARG A 124 13.11 -15.77 -4.73
N GLY A 125 12.26 -14.80 -5.10
CA GLY A 125 12.21 -13.50 -4.39
C GLY A 125 11.81 -13.64 -2.92
N VAL A 126 10.94 -14.60 -2.60
CA VAL A 126 10.52 -14.90 -1.22
C VAL A 126 11.70 -15.45 -0.40
N GLU A 127 12.43 -16.42 -0.93
CA GLU A 127 13.58 -17.03 -0.27
C GLU A 127 14.71 -16.01 -0.07
N GLN A 128 14.95 -15.16 -1.07
CA GLN A 128 15.93 -14.07 -0.96
C GLN A 128 15.52 -13.05 0.10
N ALA A 129 14.23 -12.73 0.21
CA ALA A 129 13.73 -11.80 1.23
C ALA A 129 13.93 -12.38 2.63
N ALA A 130 13.54 -13.65 2.82
CA ALA A 130 13.73 -14.38 4.08
C ALA A 130 15.20 -14.46 4.48
N GLU A 131 16.09 -14.83 3.55
CA GLU A 131 17.53 -14.90 3.78
C GLU A 131 18.11 -13.54 4.21
N ARG A 132 17.86 -12.47 3.43
CA ARG A 132 18.36 -11.13 3.74
C ARG A 132 17.90 -10.64 5.12
N ALA A 133 16.62 -10.82 5.42
CA ALA A 133 16.04 -10.37 6.69
C ALA A 133 16.61 -11.15 7.88
N LEU A 134 16.71 -12.49 7.77
CA LEU A 134 17.19 -13.34 8.87
C LEU A 134 18.69 -13.19 9.11
N THR A 135 19.51 -13.17 8.07
CA THR A 135 20.95 -12.94 8.21
C THR A 135 21.19 -11.61 8.92
N ARG A 136 20.54 -10.54 8.48
CA ARG A 136 20.69 -9.21 9.11
C ARG A 136 20.21 -9.19 10.55
N ALA A 137 19.07 -9.79 10.86
CA ALA A 137 18.56 -9.85 12.23
C ALA A 137 19.50 -10.67 13.13
N ALA A 138 20.00 -11.80 12.65
CA ALA A 138 20.93 -12.66 13.37
C ALA A 138 22.26 -11.95 13.68
N GLU A 139 22.88 -11.33 12.67
CA GLU A 139 24.17 -10.63 12.79
C GLU A 139 24.11 -9.41 13.72
N THR A 140 23.02 -8.65 13.65
CA THR A 140 22.87 -7.42 14.45
C THR A 140 22.30 -7.68 15.85
N GLY A 141 21.72 -8.86 16.08
CA GLY A 141 21.00 -9.15 17.31
C GLY A 141 19.67 -8.42 17.47
N LEU A 142 19.20 -7.72 16.44
CA LEU A 142 17.98 -6.90 16.50
C LEU A 142 16.71 -7.73 16.26
N GLN A 143 15.59 -7.18 16.71
CA GLN A 143 14.25 -7.72 16.47
C GLN A 143 13.94 -7.73 14.96
N LEU A 144 13.24 -8.77 14.49
CA LEU A 144 12.67 -8.78 13.14
C LEU A 144 11.24 -8.24 13.19
N GLU A 145 10.96 -7.15 12.48
CA GLU A 145 9.60 -6.66 12.27
C GLU A 145 9.12 -7.03 10.87
N VAL A 146 8.08 -7.84 10.80
CA VAL A 146 7.38 -8.20 9.56
C VAL A 146 6.17 -7.29 9.42
N LEU A 147 6.21 -6.41 8.42
CA LEU A 147 5.16 -5.44 8.14
C LEU A 147 4.39 -5.89 6.89
N ILE A 148 3.11 -6.23 7.06
CA ILE A 148 2.26 -6.75 5.99
C ILE A 148 1.26 -5.65 5.59
N LEU A 149 1.49 -5.07 4.42
CA LEU A 149 0.68 -3.98 3.85
C LEU A 149 -0.22 -4.46 2.71
N ALA A 150 0.04 -5.66 2.16
CA ALA A 150 -0.69 -6.20 1.02
C ALA A 150 -1.24 -7.62 1.24
N PRO A 151 -2.18 -8.09 0.40
CA PRO A 151 -2.69 -9.46 0.45
C PRO A 151 -1.62 -10.52 0.24
N GLY A 152 -1.67 -11.57 1.07
CA GLY A 152 -0.69 -12.66 1.04
C GLY A 152 -0.64 -13.40 -0.29
N ARG A 153 -1.79 -13.72 -0.90
CA ARG A 153 -1.89 -14.41 -2.21
C ARG A 153 -0.97 -15.65 -2.32
N GLY A 154 -0.87 -16.43 -1.25
CA GLY A 154 -0.02 -17.62 -1.13
C GLY A 154 1.44 -17.35 -0.75
N ASN A 155 1.87 -16.09 -0.69
CA ASN A 155 3.25 -15.72 -0.40
C ASN A 155 3.56 -15.67 1.09
N MET A 156 2.57 -15.60 1.98
CA MET A 156 2.85 -15.65 3.44
C MET A 156 3.18 -17.07 3.89
N GLU A 157 2.48 -18.08 3.33
CA GLU A 157 2.86 -19.50 3.50
C GLU A 157 4.31 -19.72 3.04
N ALA A 158 4.63 -19.26 1.82
CA ALA A 158 5.96 -19.40 1.23
C ALA A 158 7.02 -18.66 2.05
N LEU A 159 6.72 -17.46 2.54
CA LEU A 159 7.62 -16.66 3.35
C LEU A 159 7.95 -17.37 4.67
N LEU A 160 6.94 -17.84 5.40
CA LEU A 160 7.17 -18.59 6.63
C LEU A 160 7.96 -19.88 6.38
N ALA A 161 7.66 -20.61 5.31
CA ALA A 161 8.42 -21.80 4.94
C ALA A 161 9.90 -21.47 4.65
N ALA A 162 10.16 -20.39 3.91
CA ALA A 162 11.50 -19.91 3.62
C ALA A 162 12.23 -19.45 4.89
N LEU A 163 11.56 -18.76 5.82
CA LEU A 163 12.12 -18.39 7.12
C LEU A 163 12.50 -19.64 7.92
N LYS A 164 11.58 -20.60 8.08
CA LYS A 164 11.82 -21.86 8.83
C LYS A 164 12.94 -22.73 8.25
N ALA A 165 13.19 -22.65 6.95
CA ALA A 165 14.27 -23.39 6.32
C ALA A 165 15.67 -22.86 6.70
N ARG A 166 15.75 -21.68 7.34
CA ARG A 166 17.01 -21.05 7.73
C ARG A 166 17.41 -21.45 9.17
N PRO A 167 18.70 -21.77 9.42
CA PRO A 167 19.16 -22.15 10.75
C PRO A 167 19.05 -21.03 11.79
N GLU A 168 18.98 -19.77 11.36
CA GLU A 168 18.84 -18.60 12.23
C GLU A 168 17.42 -18.44 12.79
N TRP A 169 16.41 -19.02 12.13
CA TRP A 169 15.00 -18.81 12.45
C TRP A 169 14.64 -19.13 13.90
N PRO A 170 15.01 -20.28 14.52
CA PRO A 170 14.64 -20.57 15.90
C PRO A 170 15.09 -19.52 16.92
N THR A 171 16.16 -18.78 16.63
CA THR A 171 16.67 -17.70 17.48
C THR A 171 15.97 -16.38 17.16
N VAL A 172 15.81 -16.03 15.89
CA VAL A 172 15.18 -14.76 15.46
C VAL A 172 13.67 -14.77 15.71
N ALA A 173 13.02 -15.93 15.61
CA ALA A 173 11.59 -16.14 15.85
C ALA A 173 11.16 -15.63 17.25
N LYS A 174 12.01 -15.83 18.27
CA LYS A 174 11.83 -15.37 19.67
C LYS A 174 12.02 -13.85 19.88
N ARG A 175 12.04 -13.10 18.79
CA ARG A 175 12.08 -11.64 18.76
C ARG A 175 11.52 -11.18 17.43
N THR A 176 10.54 -11.91 16.91
CA THR A 176 9.83 -11.52 15.70
C THR A 176 8.51 -10.88 16.12
N ARG A 177 8.19 -9.76 15.48
CA ARG A 177 6.91 -9.06 15.65
C ARG A 177 6.26 -8.91 14.28
N VAL A 178 4.96 -9.16 14.22
CA VAL A 178 4.16 -9.02 13.01
C VAL A 178 3.18 -7.88 13.19
N ARG A 179 3.20 -6.92 12.27
CA ARG A 179 2.23 -5.82 12.21
C ARG A 179 1.57 -5.81 10.85
N MET A 180 0.29 -5.50 10.82
CA MET A 180 -0.44 -5.35 9.56
C MET A 180 -1.60 -4.38 9.72
N TYR A 181 -1.97 -3.69 8.64
CA TYR A 181 -3.26 -3.02 8.58
C TYR A 181 -4.23 -3.91 7.81
N THR A 182 -5.24 -4.44 8.50
CA THR A 182 -6.26 -5.23 7.82
C THR A 182 -7.37 -4.36 7.25
N GLY A 183 -7.76 -4.71 6.04
CA GLY A 183 -8.93 -4.16 5.37
C GLY A 183 -9.40 -5.14 4.32
N SER A 184 -10.62 -4.94 3.83
CA SER A 184 -11.18 -5.83 2.80
C SER A 184 -10.30 -5.97 1.56
N PHE A 185 -9.50 -4.95 1.25
CA PHE A 185 -8.55 -4.99 0.14
C PHE A 185 -7.26 -5.72 0.48
N ASN A 186 -6.76 -5.63 1.72
CA ASN A 186 -5.48 -6.19 2.17
C ASN A 186 -5.62 -7.66 2.61
N ILE A 187 -6.84 -8.14 2.83
CA ILE A 187 -7.11 -9.55 3.16
C ILE A 187 -7.68 -10.32 1.97
N ARG A 188 -8.44 -9.69 1.08
CA ARG A 188 -9.06 -10.40 -0.05
C ARG A 188 -7.97 -10.96 -0.97
N GLY A 189 -8.07 -12.27 -1.23
CA GLY A 189 -7.08 -13.01 -2.01
C GLY A 189 -6.01 -13.69 -1.17
N SER A 190 -5.94 -13.45 0.15
CA SER A 190 -5.20 -14.29 1.07
C SER A 190 -5.85 -15.66 1.18
N THR A 191 -5.03 -16.71 1.20
CA THR A 191 -5.47 -18.09 1.42
C THR A 191 -5.56 -18.40 2.91
N GLU A 192 -6.27 -19.46 3.30
CA GLU A 192 -6.28 -19.94 4.69
C GLU A 192 -4.86 -20.19 5.21
N LYS A 193 -3.98 -20.69 4.34
CA LYS A 193 -2.58 -20.94 4.66
C LYS A 193 -1.78 -19.66 4.89
N ASP A 194 -2.09 -18.58 4.19
CA ASP A 194 -1.47 -17.28 4.46
C ASP A 194 -1.85 -16.78 5.86
N ILE A 195 -3.14 -16.88 6.20
CA ILE A 195 -3.66 -16.47 7.51
C ILE A 195 -3.04 -17.31 8.63
N ALA A 196 -2.93 -18.63 8.43
CA ALA A 196 -2.25 -19.53 9.36
C ALA A 196 -0.76 -19.16 9.52
N ALA A 197 -0.06 -18.85 8.42
CA ALA A 197 1.34 -18.44 8.47
C ALA A 197 1.54 -17.11 9.21
N ILE A 198 0.67 -16.12 8.99
CA ILE A 198 0.67 -14.85 9.74
C ILE A 198 0.49 -15.10 11.24
N SER A 199 -0.49 -15.94 11.59
CA SER A 199 -0.78 -16.29 12.98
C SER A 199 0.42 -16.98 13.64
N GLU A 200 1.05 -17.92 12.94
CA GLU A 200 2.22 -18.64 13.44
C GLU A 200 3.44 -17.71 13.61
N MET A 201 3.72 -16.84 12.64
CA MET A 201 4.79 -15.85 12.74
C MET A 201 4.59 -14.91 13.94
N ALA A 202 3.36 -14.49 14.20
CA ALA A 202 3.05 -13.64 15.35
C ALA A 202 3.29 -14.38 16.68
N GLN A 203 2.85 -15.63 16.79
CA GLN A 203 2.96 -16.42 18.03
C GLN A 203 4.39 -16.88 18.38
N ALA A 204 5.35 -16.71 17.47
CA ALA A 204 6.72 -17.20 17.59
C ALA A 204 7.46 -16.79 18.88
N ASP A 205 7.11 -15.64 19.46
CA ASP A 205 7.67 -15.11 20.71
C ASP A 205 6.61 -14.74 21.76
N GLY A 206 5.37 -15.22 21.59
CA GLY A 206 4.25 -14.80 22.45
C GLY A 206 3.81 -13.34 22.26
N ASN A 207 4.40 -12.60 21.31
CA ASN A 207 3.93 -11.28 20.90
C ASN A 207 2.62 -11.42 20.11
N PRO A 208 1.52 -10.74 20.46
CA PRO A 208 0.31 -10.81 19.67
C PRO A 208 0.51 -10.16 18.31
N LEU A 209 -0.22 -10.65 17.30
CA LEU A 209 -0.38 -9.96 16.02
C LEU A 209 -0.92 -8.55 16.30
N GLN A 210 -0.29 -7.54 15.70
CA GLN A 210 -0.78 -6.17 15.78
C GLN A 210 -1.50 -5.78 14.51
N ASP A 211 -2.82 -5.95 14.56
CA ASP A 211 -3.72 -5.52 13.50
C ASP A 211 -4.18 -4.07 13.76
N ILE A 212 -3.57 -3.15 13.03
CA ILE A 212 -3.67 -1.71 13.27
C ILE A 212 -5.10 -1.19 13.00
N ALA A 213 -5.88 -1.91 12.19
CA ALA A 213 -7.25 -1.51 11.87
C ALA A 213 -8.24 -1.58 13.06
N HIS A 214 -7.84 -2.21 14.18
CA HIS A 214 -8.69 -2.36 15.37
C HIS A 214 -8.31 -1.41 16.51
N PHE A 215 -7.42 -0.45 16.28
CA PHE A 215 -7.21 0.63 17.24
C PHE A 215 -8.35 1.65 17.20
N ILE A 216 -8.73 2.18 18.37
CA ILE A 216 -9.84 3.14 18.50
C ILE A 216 -9.64 4.35 17.57
N TRP A 217 -8.44 4.92 17.55
CA TRP A 217 -8.11 6.11 16.73
C TRP A 217 -8.16 5.85 15.21
N THR A 218 -8.12 4.59 14.76
CA THR A 218 -8.21 4.27 13.33
C THR A 218 -9.64 4.14 12.83
N ARG A 219 -10.64 4.34 13.70
CA ARG A 219 -12.05 4.32 13.33
C ARG A 219 -12.45 5.68 12.78
N ASN A 220 -13.02 5.68 11.56
CA ASN A 220 -13.49 6.88 10.86
C ASN A 220 -14.40 7.81 11.68
N ASP A 221 -15.11 7.25 12.68
CA ASP A 221 -16.06 7.98 13.51
C ASP A 221 -15.37 8.77 14.65
N GLU A 222 -14.21 8.28 15.11
CA GLU A 222 -13.46 8.84 16.25
C GLU A 222 -12.38 9.84 15.80
N SER A 223 -11.93 9.74 14.55
CA SER A 223 -10.86 10.59 14.00
C SER A 223 -11.12 10.88 12.52
N PRO A 224 -12.13 11.72 12.20
CA PRO A 224 -12.54 12.00 10.82
C PRO A 224 -11.40 12.61 9.97
N GLU A 225 -10.41 13.23 10.58
CA GLU A 225 -9.20 13.74 9.95
C GLU A 225 -8.28 12.64 9.40
N LEU A 226 -8.36 11.41 9.93
CA LEU A 226 -7.58 10.25 9.47
C LEU A 226 -8.26 9.48 8.34
N ARG A 227 -9.30 10.07 7.75
CA ARG A 227 -10.07 9.44 6.69
C ARG A 227 -9.30 9.36 5.37
N ASP A 228 -8.50 10.38 5.06
CA ASP A 228 -7.71 10.44 3.83
C ASP A 228 -6.46 11.32 3.98
N LEU A 229 -5.50 11.08 3.10
CA LEU A 229 -4.20 11.73 3.14
C LEU A 229 -4.30 13.26 2.97
N PRO A 230 -5.18 13.81 2.11
CA PRO A 230 -5.35 15.25 1.99
C PRO A 230 -5.91 15.92 3.25
N SER A 231 -6.68 15.21 4.08
CA SER A 231 -7.16 15.74 5.36
C SER A 231 -6.01 15.99 6.34
N ILE A 232 -5.01 15.10 6.40
CA ILE A 232 -3.85 15.26 7.29
C ILE A 232 -2.70 16.06 6.65
N ALA A 233 -2.56 16.02 5.33
CA ALA A 233 -1.46 16.60 4.58
C ALA A 233 -1.97 17.36 3.35
N PRO A 234 -2.76 18.43 3.52
CA PRO A 234 -3.42 19.14 2.42
C PRO A 234 -2.43 19.80 1.43
N ARG A 235 -1.18 19.99 1.85
CA ARG A 235 -0.11 20.58 1.04
C ARG A 235 0.82 19.56 0.40
N LEU A 236 0.58 18.25 0.62
CA LEU A 236 1.50 17.19 0.20
C LEU A 236 1.85 17.29 -1.29
N SER A 237 0.87 17.53 -2.16
CA SER A 237 1.13 17.63 -3.61
C SER A 237 2.13 18.75 -3.94
N ALA A 238 1.90 19.96 -3.39
CA ALA A 238 2.77 21.12 -3.62
C ALA A 238 4.17 20.95 -2.96
N GLU A 239 4.21 20.29 -1.80
CA GLU A 239 5.47 19.98 -1.12
C GLU A 239 6.27 18.93 -1.89
N LEU A 240 5.62 17.89 -2.41
CA LEU A 240 6.27 16.89 -3.28
C LEU A 240 6.73 17.51 -4.59
N GLU A 241 5.96 18.38 -5.22
CA GLU A 241 6.40 19.10 -6.42
C GLU A 241 7.69 19.89 -6.16
N THR A 242 7.80 20.50 -4.99
CA THR A 242 8.98 21.29 -4.59
C THR A 242 10.19 20.40 -4.25
N HIS A 243 9.98 19.32 -3.50
CA HIS A 243 11.06 18.52 -2.91
C HIS A 243 11.43 17.27 -3.72
N ASN A 244 10.47 16.68 -4.42
CA ASN A 244 10.65 15.52 -5.27
C ASN A 244 9.66 15.54 -6.46
N PRO A 245 9.87 16.44 -7.44
CA PRO A 245 8.96 16.61 -8.57
C PRO A 245 8.80 15.34 -9.42
N TYR A 246 9.78 14.44 -9.40
CA TYR A 246 9.71 13.17 -10.12
C TYR A 246 8.76 12.19 -9.43
N PHE A 247 8.77 12.10 -8.11
CA PHE A 247 7.81 11.31 -7.37
C PHE A 247 6.39 11.86 -7.54
N GLN A 248 6.22 13.19 -7.42
CA GLN A 248 4.95 13.86 -7.69
C GLN A 248 4.42 13.48 -9.08
N ALA A 249 5.25 13.62 -10.13
CA ALA A 249 4.85 13.31 -11.49
C ALA A 249 4.53 11.81 -11.69
N ALA A 250 5.29 10.91 -11.06
CA ALA A 250 5.03 9.48 -11.11
C ALA A 250 3.70 9.11 -10.44
N TRP A 251 3.43 9.70 -9.28
CA TRP A 251 2.15 9.53 -8.57
C TRP A 251 1.01 10.07 -9.41
N THR A 252 1.12 11.27 -10.00
CA THR A 252 0.08 11.80 -10.89
C THR A 252 -0.21 10.86 -12.06
N ILE A 253 0.81 10.34 -12.75
CA ILE A 253 0.63 9.39 -13.86
C ILE A 253 -0.02 8.09 -13.37
N PHE A 254 0.41 7.58 -12.21
CA PHE A 254 -0.18 6.40 -11.59
C PHE A 254 -1.66 6.62 -11.24
N GLY A 255 -1.95 7.70 -10.51
CA GLY A 255 -3.29 8.06 -10.04
C GLY A 255 -4.24 8.31 -11.20
N LEU A 256 -3.81 9.01 -12.26
CA LEU A 256 -4.63 9.20 -13.45
C LEU A 256 -5.00 7.87 -14.12
N GLU A 257 -4.09 6.91 -14.22
CA GLU A 257 -4.41 5.62 -14.86
C GLU A 257 -5.23 4.71 -13.94
N PHE A 258 -4.84 4.60 -12.68
CA PHE A 258 -5.48 3.72 -11.70
C PHE A 258 -6.85 4.25 -11.27
N ASN A 259 -6.93 5.52 -10.86
CA ASN A 259 -8.17 6.11 -10.36
C ASN A 259 -9.18 6.38 -11.47
N LYS A 260 -8.75 6.54 -12.74
CA LYS A 260 -9.67 6.67 -13.89
C LYS A 260 -10.66 5.51 -13.93
N HIS A 261 -10.20 4.28 -13.68
CA HIS A 261 -11.09 3.11 -13.68
C HIS A 261 -12.13 3.14 -12.55
N LEU A 262 -11.81 3.80 -11.44
CA LEU A 262 -12.68 3.92 -10.28
C LEU A 262 -13.80 4.95 -10.48
N VAL A 263 -13.63 5.86 -11.44
CA VAL A 263 -14.55 6.96 -11.73
C VAL A 263 -15.19 6.88 -13.12
N MET A 264 -15.03 5.77 -13.85
CA MET A 264 -15.65 5.63 -15.17
C MET A 264 -17.17 5.86 -15.08
N PRO A 265 -17.79 6.58 -16.04
CA PRO A 265 -19.22 6.89 -16.02
C PRO A 265 -20.11 5.66 -15.82
N ASN A 266 -19.70 4.50 -16.34
CA ASN A 266 -20.43 3.23 -16.24
C ASN A 266 -19.93 2.31 -15.11
N HIS A 267 -19.06 2.77 -14.21
CA HIS A 267 -18.50 1.94 -13.15
C HIS A 267 -19.58 1.62 -12.09
N ARG A 268 -19.90 0.32 -11.93
CA ARG A 268 -20.97 -0.16 -11.03
C ARG A 268 -20.90 0.36 -9.60
N LYS A 269 -19.69 0.64 -9.09
CA LYS A 269 -19.49 1.12 -7.70
C LYS A 269 -19.26 2.62 -7.58
N LEU A 270 -19.39 3.39 -8.67
CA LEU A 270 -19.28 4.85 -8.63
C LEU A 270 -20.58 5.49 -8.13
N TRP A 271 -21.71 4.96 -8.57
CA TRP A 271 -23.03 5.50 -8.27
C TRP A 271 -23.69 4.77 -7.10
N ALA A 272 -24.47 5.51 -6.31
CA ALA A 272 -25.27 4.98 -5.22
C ALA A 272 -26.32 3.99 -5.76
N GLU A 273 -26.76 3.08 -4.90
CA GLU A 273 -27.80 2.11 -5.26
C GLU A 273 -29.08 2.82 -5.72
N GLY A 274 -29.69 2.31 -6.80
CA GLY A 274 -30.87 2.91 -7.42
C GLY A 274 -30.58 4.04 -8.41
N TYR A 275 -29.33 4.47 -8.58
CA TYR A 275 -28.96 5.38 -9.66
C TYR A 275 -29.20 4.76 -11.04
N SER A 276 -29.83 5.53 -11.93
CA SER A 276 -29.96 5.23 -13.35
C SER A 276 -29.91 6.53 -14.15
N ARG A 277 -29.13 6.55 -15.23
CA ARG A 277 -29.02 7.71 -16.13
C ARG A 277 -30.37 8.08 -16.72
N GLU A 278 -31.22 7.09 -16.97
CA GLU A 278 -32.56 7.23 -17.53
C GLU A 278 -33.53 7.93 -16.58
N THR A 279 -33.22 7.91 -15.27
CA THR A 279 -34.03 8.55 -14.22
C THR A 279 -33.57 9.97 -13.85
N LEU A 280 -32.49 10.46 -14.47
CA LEU A 280 -32.00 11.82 -14.22
C LEU A 280 -32.99 12.86 -14.78
N PRO A 281 -33.22 13.97 -14.06
CA PRO A 281 -33.83 15.16 -14.63
C PRO A 281 -33.09 15.60 -15.90
N GLN A 282 -33.81 16.20 -16.86
CA GLN A 282 -33.24 16.59 -18.15
C GLN A 282 -32.00 17.49 -18.02
N GLU A 283 -32.02 18.45 -17.09
CA GLU A 283 -30.88 19.32 -16.79
C GLU A 283 -29.65 18.54 -16.30
N GLU A 284 -29.83 17.62 -15.34
CA GLU A 284 -28.75 16.78 -14.84
C GLU A 284 -28.20 15.85 -15.92
N LYS A 285 -29.08 15.37 -16.81
CA LYS A 285 -28.71 14.52 -17.94
C LYS A 285 -27.84 15.27 -18.94
N GLU A 286 -28.16 16.52 -19.26
CA GLU A 286 -27.35 17.35 -20.16
C GLU A 286 -25.95 17.59 -19.58
N VAL A 287 -25.85 17.88 -18.28
CA VAL A 287 -24.56 18.03 -17.59
C VAL A 287 -23.79 16.71 -17.59
N PHE A 288 -24.45 15.60 -17.28
CA PHE A 288 -23.83 14.28 -17.29
C PHE A 288 -23.32 13.88 -18.67
N ASP A 289 -24.12 14.09 -19.72
CA ASP A 289 -23.79 13.75 -21.11
C ASP A 289 -22.57 14.57 -21.59
N ALA A 290 -22.52 15.87 -21.24
CA ALA A 290 -21.37 16.73 -21.52
C ALA A 290 -20.11 16.28 -20.77
N ALA A 291 -20.24 15.93 -19.48
CA ALA A 291 -19.14 15.42 -18.68
C ALA A 291 -18.61 14.08 -19.23
N GLU A 292 -19.50 13.15 -19.57
CA GLU A 292 -19.16 11.86 -20.15
C GLU A 292 -18.41 12.02 -21.50
N ALA A 293 -18.79 13.02 -22.31
CA ALA A 293 -18.05 13.35 -23.52
C ALA A 293 -16.59 13.73 -23.24
N CYS A 294 -16.30 14.49 -22.17
CA CYS A 294 -14.94 14.78 -21.73
C CYS A 294 -14.19 13.49 -21.36
N PHE A 295 -14.82 12.59 -20.61
CA PHE A 295 -14.21 11.31 -20.23
C PHE A 295 -13.84 10.47 -21.47
N ASN A 296 -14.75 10.38 -22.43
CA ASN A 296 -14.55 9.64 -23.69
C ASN A 296 -13.45 10.25 -24.56
N ALA A 297 -13.27 11.57 -24.51
CA ALA A 297 -12.16 12.27 -25.15
C ALA A 297 -10.80 12.08 -24.42
N GLY A 298 -10.81 11.43 -23.25
CA GLY A 298 -9.62 11.23 -22.42
C GLY A 298 -9.36 12.33 -21.40
N ASP A 299 -10.22 13.36 -21.35
CA ASP A 299 -10.15 14.44 -20.37
C ASP A 299 -10.91 14.07 -19.08
N VAL A 300 -10.25 13.21 -18.29
CA VAL A 300 -10.76 12.73 -17.01
C VAL A 300 -10.95 13.88 -16.02
N ARG A 301 -10.07 14.89 -16.06
CA ARG A 301 -10.11 16.03 -15.15
C ARG A 301 -11.38 16.84 -15.35
N SER A 302 -11.68 17.24 -16.59
CA SER A 302 -12.89 18.01 -16.89
C SER A 302 -14.16 17.23 -16.58
N TYR A 303 -14.17 15.91 -16.83
CA TYR A 303 -15.25 15.04 -16.39
C TYR A 303 -15.44 15.06 -14.87
N CYS A 304 -14.37 14.80 -14.10
CA CYS A 304 -14.44 14.76 -12.64
C CYS A 304 -14.87 16.11 -12.05
N LYS A 305 -14.37 17.21 -12.63
CA LYS A 305 -14.73 18.58 -12.25
C LYS A 305 -16.21 18.85 -12.47
N ALA A 306 -16.75 18.53 -13.64
CA ALA A 306 -18.17 18.73 -13.95
C ALA A 306 -19.10 17.96 -13.00
N ILE A 307 -18.75 16.72 -12.64
CA ILE A 307 -19.52 15.94 -11.66
C ILE A 307 -19.38 16.51 -10.24
N ALA A 308 -18.18 16.91 -9.83
CA ALA A 308 -17.91 17.43 -8.49
C ALA A 308 -18.55 18.80 -8.22
N GLU A 309 -18.64 19.66 -9.23
CA GLU A 309 -19.26 20.99 -9.13
C GLU A 309 -20.79 20.95 -9.19
N HIS A 310 -21.39 19.84 -9.68
CA HIS A 310 -22.84 19.68 -9.75
C HIS A 310 -23.38 18.91 -8.53
N GLU A 311 -23.80 19.63 -7.49
CA GLU A 311 -24.16 19.09 -6.18
C GLU A 311 -25.11 17.87 -6.24
N SER A 312 -26.15 17.95 -7.08
CA SER A 312 -27.13 16.86 -7.19
C SER A 312 -26.60 15.60 -7.88
N LEU A 313 -25.60 15.71 -8.78
CA LEU A 313 -24.92 14.58 -9.39
C LEU A 313 -23.91 13.99 -8.39
N LEU A 314 -23.15 14.84 -7.70
CA LEU A 314 -22.23 14.41 -6.64
C LEU A 314 -22.96 13.69 -5.50
N ALA A 315 -24.17 14.12 -5.14
CA ALA A 315 -25.01 13.45 -4.15
C ALA A 315 -25.35 12.00 -4.53
N LYS A 316 -25.39 11.69 -5.83
CA LYS A 316 -25.64 10.34 -6.37
C LYS A 316 -24.37 9.48 -6.44
N VAL A 317 -23.19 10.04 -6.21
CA VAL A 317 -21.92 9.29 -6.11
C VAL A 317 -21.79 8.64 -4.72
N VAL A 318 -21.33 7.38 -4.66
CA VAL A 318 -21.12 6.69 -3.38
C VAL A 318 -20.11 7.46 -2.53
N LYS A 319 -20.40 7.62 -1.23
CA LYS A 319 -19.66 8.51 -0.32
C LYS A 319 -18.13 8.36 -0.36
N TYR A 320 -17.62 7.13 -0.47
CA TYR A 320 -16.18 6.85 -0.49
C TYR A 320 -15.49 7.13 -1.84
N LYS A 321 -16.25 7.36 -2.92
CA LYS A 321 -15.73 7.73 -4.25
C LYS A 321 -15.69 9.24 -4.50
N ARG A 322 -16.36 10.01 -3.65
CA ARG A 322 -16.43 11.48 -3.79
C ARG A 322 -15.06 12.14 -3.65
N SER A 323 -14.21 11.66 -2.73
CA SER A 323 -12.83 12.15 -2.56
C SER A 323 -12.02 11.95 -3.85
N THR A 324 -12.06 10.75 -4.43
CA THR A 324 -11.36 10.44 -5.68
C THR A 324 -11.80 11.34 -6.85
N LEU A 325 -13.09 11.65 -6.98
CA LEU A 325 -13.56 12.63 -7.98
C LEU A 325 -12.99 14.03 -7.72
N SER A 326 -13.07 14.52 -6.49
CA SER A 326 -12.56 15.84 -6.13
C SER A 326 -11.05 15.97 -6.39
N HIS A 327 -10.29 14.91 -6.13
CA HIS A 327 -8.85 14.90 -6.35
C HIS A 327 -8.49 14.90 -7.84
N LEU A 328 -9.17 14.06 -8.63
CA LEU A 328 -9.00 14.05 -10.09
C LEU A 328 -9.46 15.35 -10.75
N ALA A 329 -10.40 16.09 -10.16
CA ALA A 329 -10.83 17.40 -10.65
C ALA A 329 -9.76 18.49 -10.43
N THR A 330 -8.97 18.38 -9.36
CA THR A 330 -8.06 19.43 -8.90
C THR A 330 -6.58 19.13 -9.16
N ASP A 331 -6.25 17.96 -9.72
CA ASP A 331 -4.88 17.43 -9.83
C ASP A 331 -4.18 17.29 -8.46
N THR A 332 -4.94 17.16 -7.38
CA THR A 332 -4.35 16.82 -6.08
C THR A 332 -4.07 15.32 -6.00
N LEU A 333 -3.05 14.95 -5.22
CA LEU A 333 -2.72 13.56 -5.00
C LEU A 333 -3.73 12.96 -4.01
N ASP A 334 -4.58 12.07 -4.51
CA ASP A 334 -5.38 11.16 -3.67
C ASP A 334 -4.48 10.05 -3.15
N GLY A 335 -4.71 9.67 -1.90
CA GLY A 335 -4.04 8.54 -1.25
C GLY A 335 -4.88 8.09 -0.07
N PRO A 336 -5.23 6.80 0.02
CA PRO A 336 -5.82 6.28 1.24
C PRO A 336 -4.79 6.35 2.37
N LEU A 337 -5.25 6.40 3.63
CA LEU A 337 -4.35 6.42 4.79
C LEU A 337 -4.07 5.04 5.37
N CYS A 338 -4.76 4.00 4.90
CA CYS A 338 -4.79 2.68 5.53
C CYS A 338 -3.41 2.14 5.90
N ASP A 339 -2.53 2.00 4.92
CA ASP A 339 -1.23 1.37 5.17
C ASP A 339 -0.22 2.31 5.84
N CYS A 340 -0.44 3.63 5.74
CA CYS A 340 0.27 4.62 6.55
C CYS A 340 -0.06 4.52 8.05
N LEU A 341 -1.19 3.91 8.43
CA LEU A 341 -1.53 3.72 9.85
C LEU A 341 -0.56 2.77 10.54
N VAL A 342 0.03 1.79 9.82
CA VAL A 342 1.05 0.90 10.39
C VAL A 342 2.23 1.73 10.91
N PHE A 343 2.65 2.71 10.13
CA PHE A 343 3.69 3.65 10.52
C PHE A 343 3.26 4.59 11.64
N LEU A 344 2.10 5.24 11.51
CA LEU A 344 1.60 6.18 12.51
C LEU A 344 1.44 5.48 13.87
N SER A 345 1.12 4.18 13.86
CA SER A 345 1.10 3.39 15.08
C SER A 345 2.49 3.24 15.71
N ALA A 346 3.54 2.92 14.92
CA ALA A 346 4.91 2.84 15.42
C ALA A 346 5.42 4.19 15.96
N TYR A 347 5.08 5.29 15.31
CA TYR A 347 5.39 6.64 15.79
C TYR A 347 4.66 6.96 17.10
N ALA A 348 3.35 6.68 17.17
CA ALA A 348 2.54 6.87 18.37
C ALA A 348 3.04 6.02 19.54
N GLU A 349 3.55 4.82 19.28
CA GLU A 349 4.15 3.93 20.28
C GLU A 349 5.31 4.57 21.05
N GLN A 350 6.05 5.46 20.39
CA GLN A 350 7.21 6.15 20.97
C GLN A 350 6.84 7.50 21.59
N HIS A 351 5.90 8.22 20.98
CA HIS A 351 5.64 9.63 21.32
C HIS A 351 4.31 9.86 22.04
N THR A 352 3.31 9.02 21.79
CA THR A 352 1.97 9.15 22.40
C THR A 352 1.31 7.78 22.56
N PRO A 353 1.85 6.89 23.43
CA PRO A 353 1.40 5.50 23.53
C PRO A 353 -0.09 5.37 23.89
N ALA A 354 -0.67 6.38 24.54
CA ALA A 354 -2.08 6.44 24.89
C ALA A 354 -3.02 6.35 23.67
N LEU A 355 -2.56 6.76 22.48
CA LEU A 355 -3.35 6.61 21.24
C LEU A 355 -3.51 5.13 20.86
N LEU A 356 -2.57 4.26 21.22
CA LEU A 356 -2.57 2.84 20.89
C LEU A 356 -3.38 1.99 21.88
N THR A 357 -4.52 2.53 22.32
CA THR A 357 -5.44 1.79 23.17
C THR A 357 -6.25 0.84 22.29
N PHE A 358 -6.09 -0.47 22.51
CA PHE A 358 -6.90 -1.49 21.87
C PHE A 358 -8.31 -1.49 22.46
N GLU A 359 -9.34 -1.49 21.61
CA GLU A 359 -10.73 -1.67 22.06
C GLU A 359 -10.92 -3.09 22.64
N LYS A 360 -10.30 -4.08 21.99
CA LYS A 360 -10.44 -5.52 22.29
C LYS A 360 -9.13 -6.25 22.01
N THR A 361 -8.76 -7.13 22.93
CA THR A 361 -7.78 -8.20 22.72
C THR A 361 -8.53 -9.53 22.63
N GLY A 362 -8.06 -10.46 21.81
CA GLY A 362 -8.76 -11.73 21.59
C GLY A 362 -8.24 -12.50 20.39
N ILE A 363 -9.07 -13.41 19.87
CA ILE A 363 -8.72 -14.22 18.69
C ILE A 363 -9.00 -13.38 17.44
N TRP A 364 -7.99 -13.26 16.60
CA TRP A 364 -8.11 -12.63 15.28
C TRP A 364 -8.89 -13.56 14.33
N SER A 365 -9.94 -13.03 13.71
CA SER A 365 -10.79 -13.76 12.78
C SER A 365 -10.85 -13.09 11.41
N VAL A 366 -11.08 -13.88 10.37
CA VAL A 366 -11.12 -13.43 8.98
C VAL A 366 -12.39 -13.96 8.31
N ASP A 367 -13.19 -13.06 7.74
CA ASP A 367 -14.23 -13.40 6.76
C ASP A 367 -13.59 -13.42 5.37
N PHE A 368 -13.22 -14.60 4.87
CA PHE A 368 -12.58 -14.76 3.56
C PHE A 368 -13.44 -14.29 2.38
N ASN A 369 -14.77 -14.26 2.52
CA ASN A 369 -15.66 -13.83 1.46
C ASN A 369 -15.66 -12.31 1.32
N LYS A 370 -15.74 -11.60 2.46
CA LYS A 370 -15.79 -10.13 2.47
C LYS A 370 -14.41 -9.49 2.51
N GLY A 371 -13.42 -10.18 3.08
CA GLY A 371 -12.09 -9.69 3.42
C GLY A 371 -12.07 -8.90 4.74
N PHE A 372 -13.12 -8.96 5.55
CA PHE A 372 -13.16 -8.25 6.83
C PHE A 372 -12.51 -9.07 7.94
N THR A 373 -11.91 -8.39 8.89
CA THR A 373 -11.30 -8.98 10.09
C THR A 373 -12.05 -8.57 11.33
N GLY A 374 -11.86 -9.31 12.40
CA GLY A 374 -12.46 -9.00 13.70
C GLY A 374 -11.68 -9.63 14.86
N ILE A 375 -12.05 -9.21 16.07
CA ILE A 375 -11.55 -9.77 17.32
C ILE A 375 -12.72 -10.41 18.07
N VAL A 376 -12.66 -11.72 18.31
CA VAL A 376 -13.70 -12.48 19.05
C VAL A 376 -13.27 -12.76 20.49
N LYS A 377 -14.22 -12.64 21.44
CA LYS A 377 -13.96 -12.66 22.90
C LYS A 377 -14.01 -14.06 23.58
N GLU A 378 -14.62 -15.09 22.99
CA GLU A 378 -14.74 -16.42 23.62
C GLU A 378 -14.75 -17.59 22.60
N GLY A 379 -14.04 -18.68 22.91
CA GLY A 379 -14.44 -20.05 22.59
C GLY A 379 -13.91 -20.69 21.29
N GLN A 380 -13.10 -21.74 21.46
CA GLN A 380 -12.44 -22.62 20.48
C GLN A 380 -11.27 -22.00 19.70
N LEU A 381 -10.08 -22.50 20.01
CA LEU A 381 -8.91 -22.51 19.13
C LEU A 381 -9.37 -22.70 17.68
N CYS A 382 -8.86 -21.92 16.73
CA CYS A 382 -8.81 -22.39 15.35
C CYS A 382 -8.29 -23.83 15.40
N PRO A 383 -8.99 -24.82 14.80
CA PRO A 383 -8.48 -26.17 14.77
C PRO A 383 -7.11 -26.11 14.10
N ALA A 384 -6.15 -26.76 14.76
CA ALA A 384 -4.81 -27.02 14.24
C ALA A 384 -4.88 -27.77 12.90
#